data_AF-A0A7I7SWL3-F1
#
_entry.id   AF-A0A7I7SWL3-F1
#
_cell.length_a   1.000
_cell.length_b   1.000
_cell.length_c   1.000
_cell.angle_alpha   90.00
_cell.angle_beta   90.00
_cell.angle_gamma   90.00
#
_symmetry.space_group_name_H-M   'P 1'
#
loop_
_entity.id
_entity.type
_entity.pdbx_description
1 polymer ?
#
loop_
_entity_poly.entity_id
_entity_poly.type
_entity_poly.pdbx_seq_one_letter_code
_entity_poly.pdbx_strand_id
1 'polypeptide(L)' 'MIGCSAAVAATGTTRAARLTEIRLDTNASMTENIARCPRFGYVETHRGGQDGVRRVFVSKRL' A
#
# COMPACT_ATOMS: atom_id res chain seq x y z
N MET A 1 16.28 2.08 -7.16
CA MET A 1 14.90 2.49 -6.82
C MET A 1 14.28 1.35 -6.02
N ILE A 2 14.06 1.53 -4.72
CA ILE A 2 13.40 0.50 -3.91
C ILE A 2 11.91 0.60 -4.27
N GLY A 3 11.44 -0.39 -5.04
CA GLY A 3 10.13 -0.37 -5.70
C GLY A 3 9.00 -0.35 -4.68
N CYS A 4 8.26 0.75 -4.65
CA CYS A 4 6.94 0.83 -4.03
C CYS A 4 5.95 0.46 -5.13
N SER A 5 5.37 -0.75 -5.07
CA SER A 5 4.33 -1.12 -6.03
C SER A 5 3.00 -0.54 -5.54
N ALA A 6 2.37 0.25 -6.40
CA ALA A 6 1.04 0.79 -6.14
C ALA A 6 0.00 -0.04 -6.87
N ALA A 7 -0.93 -0.62 -6.13
CA ALA A 7 -2.10 -1.29 -6.67
C ALA A 7 -3.35 -0.49 -6.29
N VAL A 8 -4.19 -0.16 -7.26
CA VAL A 8 -5.46 0.51 -7.01
C VAL A 8 -6.57 -0.54 -7.07
N ALA A 9 -7.36 -0.65 -6.00
CA ALA A 9 -8.52 -1.52 -5.98
C ALA A 9 -9.76 -0.72 -6.43
N ALA A 10 -10.48 -1.30 -7.40
CA ALA A 10 -11.76 -0.78 -7.86
C ALA A 10 -12.86 -1.78 -7.48
N THR A 11 -13.89 -1.32 -6.77
CA THR A 11 -15.06 -2.13 -6.45
C THR A 11 -16.11 -1.91 -7.53
N GLY A 12 -16.09 -2.75 -8.57
CA GLY A 12 -17.10 -2.76 -9.64
C GLY A 12 -16.63 -3.54 -10.87
N THR A 13 -17.50 -4.36 -11.47
CA THR A 13 -17.24 -5.14 -12.69
C THR A 13 -17.44 -4.35 -13.98
N THR A 14 -17.76 -3.06 -13.89
CA THR A 14 -18.18 -2.22 -15.02
C THR A 14 -17.03 -1.31 -15.49
N ARG A 15 -17.09 -0.85 -16.75
CA ARG A 15 -16.12 0.08 -17.37
C ARG A 15 -15.95 1.43 -16.64
N ALA A 16 -16.83 1.74 -15.70
CA ALA A 16 -16.78 2.90 -14.80
C ALA A 16 -16.53 2.50 -13.33
N ALA A 17 -15.67 1.51 -13.08
CA ALA A 17 -15.33 1.11 -11.72
C ALA A 17 -14.75 2.30 -10.95
N ARG A 18 -15.41 2.67 -9.85
CA ARG A 18 -14.89 3.70 -8.94
C ARG A 18 -13.70 3.11 -8.21
N LEU A 19 -12.58 3.80 -8.28
CA LEU A 19 -11.41 3.50 -7.45
C LEU A 19 -11.80 3.82 -6.00
N THR A 20 -11.70 2.83 -5.11
CA THR A 20 -12.13 2.97 -3.71
C THR A 20 -10.97 2.84 -2.73
N GLU A 21 -9.85 2.29 -3.15
CA GLU A 21 -8.68 2.11 -2.29
C GLU A 21 -7.37 2.12 -3.09
N ILE A 22 -6.35 2.78 -2.53
CA ILE A 22 -4.95 2.69 -2.95
C ILE A 22 -4.24 1.77 -1.98
N ARG A 23 -3.52 0.78 -2.50
CA ARG A 23 -2.63 -0.12 -1.74
C ARG A 23 -1.20 0.12 -2.16
N LEU A 24 -0.32 0.24 -1.18
CA LEU A 24 1.12 0.37 -1.36
C LEU A 24 1.84 -0.68 -0.50
N ASP A 25 3.00 -1.13 -0.95
CA ASP A 25 3.93 -1.87 -0.12
C ASP A 25 5.27 -1.13 -0.01
N THR A 26 5.87 -1.20 1.18
CA THR A 26 7.18 -0.64 1.44
C THR A 26 8.06 -1.64 2.17
N ASN A 27 9.37 -1.55 1.97
CA ASN A 27 10.30 -2.39 2.71
C ASN A 27 10.19 -2.06 4.21
N ALA A 28 10.13 -3.09 5.07
CA ALA A 28 10.01 -2.92 6.52
C ALA A 28 11.20 -2.18 7.14
N SER A 29 12.36 -2.19 6.47
CA SER A 29 13.55 -1.42 6.87
C SER A 29 13.40 0.08 6.58
N MET A 30 12.44 0.51 5.76
CA MET A 30 12.14 1.92 5.47
C MET A 30 11.19 2.50 6.53
N THR A 31 11.66 2.54 7.78
CA THR A 31 10.89 3.00 8.95
C THR A 31 10.37 4.43 8.79
N GLU A 32 11.11 5.31 8.11
CA GLU A 32 10.66 6.68 7.82
C GLU A 32 9.42 6.70 6.92
N ASN A 33 9.36 5.84 5.91
CA ASN A 33 8.19 5.76 5.03
C ASN A 33 6.96 5.26 5.81
N ILE A 34 7.15 4.22 6.62
CA ILE A 34 6.12 3.65 7.48
C ILE A 34 5.60 4.69 8.48
N ALA A 35 6.48 5.46 9.10
CA ALA A 35 6.10 6.52 10.04
C ALA A 35 5.34 7.68 9.37
N ARG A 36 5.57 7.92 8.07
CA ARG A 36 4.86 8.95 7.30
C ARG A 36 3.50 8.49 6.77
N CYS A 37 3.29 7.20 6.54
CA CYS A 37 2.05 6.65 6.00
C CYS A 37 0.77 7.14 6.73
N PRO A 38 0.68 7.11 8.08
CA PRO A 38 -0.49 7.61 8.81
C PRO A 38 -0.82 9.07 8.51
N ARG A 39 0.20 9.92 8.33
CA ARG A 39 0.03 11.36 8.04
C ARG A 39 -0.61 11.60 6.66
N PHE A 40 -0.43 10.68 5.73
CA PHE A 40 -1.06 10.73 4.40
C PHE A 40 -2.41 10.03 4.33
N GLY A 41 -2.90 9.47 5.45
CA GLY A 41 -4.15 8.72 5.54
C GLY A 41 -4.01 7.25 5.12
N TYR A 42 -2.78 6.73 5.03
CA TYR A 42 -2.53 5.32 4.82
C TYR A 42 -2.50 4.59 6.18
N VAL A 43 -3.18 3.45 6.25
CA VAL A 43 -3.19 2.55 7.39
C VAL A 43 -2.46 1.26 7.04
N GLU A 44 -1.70 0.72 7.98
CA GLU A 44 -1.07 -0.58 7.81
C GLU A 44 -2.13 -1.69 7.78
N THR A 45 -2.06 -2.55 6.76
CA THR A 45 -2.99 -3.67 6.58
C THR A 45 -2.33 -5.00 6.88
N HIS A 46 -1.06 -5.18 6.47
CA HIS A 46 -0.34 -6.44 6.64
C HIS A 46 1.18 -6.23 6.67
N ARG A 47 1.91 -7.13 7.32
CA ARG A 47 3.37 -7.25 7.20
C ARG A 47 3.72 -8.67 6.80
N GLY A 48 4.56 -8.81 5.79
CA GLY A 48 4.93 -10.12 5.24
C GLY A 48 6.32 -10.12 4.64
N GLY A 49 6.88 -11.32 4.43
CA GLY A 49 8.09 -11.49 3.64
C GLY A 49 7.74 -11.73 2.18
N GLN A 50 8.35 -10.98 1.26
CA GLN A 50 8.25 -11.23 -0.18
C GLN A 50 9.66 -11.16 -0.77
N ASP A 51 10.04 -12.13 -1.60
CA ASP A 51 11.37 -12.21 -2.23
C ASP A 51 12.55 -12.14 -1.24
N GLY A 52 12.38 -12.68 -0.03
CA GLY A 52 13.39 -12.65 1.02
C GLY A 52 13.53 -11.31 1.76
N VAL A 53 12.72 -10.30 1.42
CA VAL A 53 12.67 -9.01 2.14
C VAL A 53 11.37 -8.85 2.92
N ARG A 54 11.46 -8.24 4.11
CA ARG A 54 10.28 -7.87 4.89
C ARG A 54 9.62 -6.66 4.24
N ARG A 55 8.30 -6.71 4.06
CA ARG A 55 7.47 -5.64 3.53
C ARG A 55 6.33 -5.31 4.48
N VAL A 56 5.92 -4.06 4.44
CA VAL A 56 4.77 -3.50 5.15
C VAL A 56 3.81 -3.00 4.09
N PHE A 57 2.62 -3.55 4.10
CA PHE A 57 1.53 -3.20 3.22
C PHE A 57 0.65 -2.18 3.92
N VAL A 58 0.35 -1.10 3.22
CA VAL A 58 -0.51 -0.02 3.69
C VAL A 58 -1.62 0.23 2.67
N SER A 59 -2.79 0.65 3.12
CA SER A 59 -3.88 1.07 2.25
C SER A 59 -4.48 2.40 2.67
N LYS A 60 -5.05 3.12 1.70
CA LYS A 60 -5.77 4.37 1.90
C LYS A 60 -7.06 4.31 1.08
N ARG A 61 -8.19 4.61 1.73
CA ARG A 61 -9.46 4.79 1.03
C ARG A 61 -9.47 6.15 0.30
N LEU A 62 -10.04 6.14 -0.90
CA LEU A 62 -10.22 7.34 -1.73
C LEU A 62 -11.45 8.15 -1.33
#